data_AF-A0A838RJJ0-F1
#
_entry.id   AF-A0A838RJJ0-F1
#
_cell.length_a   1.000
_cell.length_b   1.000
_cell.length_c   1.000
_cell.angle_alpha   90.00
_cell.angle_beta   90.00
_cell.angle_gamma   90.00
#
_symmetry.space_group_name_H-M   'P 1'
#
loop_
_entity.id
_entity.type
_entity.pdbx_description
1 polymer ?
#
loop_
_entity_poly.entity_id
_entity_poly.type
_entity_poly.pdbx_seq_one_letter_code
_entity_poly.pdbx_strand_id
1 'polypeptide(L)'
;MIPEQPCATPNGALNHAGFVAGDIVLVAAGRYTNTQEENAVVWLAQDAYLSGGWDATFTEQNGTSFLDIQNGWSSVHVLSGVVASMDRFSMRSGSGLQQNIHTADPRTLPLIPPDDRSFGPHQDAGSLVSNNGTFTLTNSHIAGLFGGFGLWNEGTFFLGDSTVEGIYPAGVLNLEAGELTLYRSQVQNNFGICAGINNEGKLVLIASTVSHNSTRYGGYGGGIRNRGSAFLVNSTISDNST
;
A
#
# COMPACT_ATOMS: atom_id res chain seq x y z
N MET A 1 30.29 -20.13 -5.03
CA MET A 1 30.15 -19.22 -3.88
C MET A 1 28.93 -19.66 -3.11
N ILE A 2 29.13 -19.98 -1.83
CA ILE A 2 28.07 -20.36 -0.88
C ILE A 2 27.33 -19.06 -0.53
N PRO A 3 25.99 -19.02 -0.36
CA PRO A 3 25.35 -17.80 0.13
C PRO A 3 25.88 -17.52 1.54
N GLU A 4 26.68 -16.46 1.70
CA GLU A 4 27.18 -15.99 2.99
C GLU A 4 26.02 -15.40 3.80
N GLN A 5 25.29 -16.27 4.49
CA GLN A 5 24.17 -15.95 5.39
C GLN A 5 22.98 -15.20 4.76
N PRO A 6 21.73 -15.57 5.11
CA PRO A 6 20.57 -14.77 4.75
C PRO A 6 20.70 -13.34 5.26
N CYS A 7 20.39 -12.35 4.43
CA CYS A 7 20.30 -10.96 4.88
C CYS A 7 19.23 -10.85 5.98
N ALA A 8 19.51 -10.05 7.02
CA ALA A 8 18.59 -9.90 8.15
C ALA A 8 17.29 -9.16 7.77
N THR A 9 17.31 -8.33 6.72
CA THR A 9 16.17 -7.52 6.27
C THR A 9 16.07 -7.50 4.73
N PRO A 10 14.89 -7.22 4.16
CA PRO A 10 14.73 -6.99 2.73
C PRO A 10 15.65 -5.89 2.20
N ASN A 11 15.74 -4.74 2.87
CA ASN A 11 16.65 -3.65 2.47
C ASN A 11 18.12 -4.07 2.57
N GLY A 12 18.49 -4.95 3.51
CA GLY A 12 19.82 -5.54 3.56
C GLY A 12 20.15 -6.39 2.33
N ALA A 13 19.17 -7.11 1.78
CA ALA A 13 19.32 -7.86 0.53
C ALA A 13 19.38 -6.93 -0.69
N LEU A 14 18.53 -5.90 -0.74
CA LEU A 14 18.49 -4.93 -1.84
C LEU A 14 19.75 -4.06 -1.91
N ASN A 15 20.40 -3.79 -0.76
CA ASN A 15 21.64 -3.03 -0.67
C ASN A 15 22.89 -3.93 -0.67
N HIS A 16 22.74 -5.24 -0.87
CA HIS A 16 23.88 -6.15 -0.89
C HIS A 16 24.77 -5.86 -2.11
N ALA A 17 26.09 -5.87 -1.93
CA ALA A 17 27.04 -5.52 -3.00
C ALA A 17 26.96 -6.41 -4.25
N GLY A 18 26.42 -7.62 -4.11
CA GLY A 18 26.18 -8.55 -5.21
C GLY A 18 24.78 -8.46 -5.85
N PHE A 19 23.90 -7.59 -5.35
CA PHE A 19 22.55 -7.44 -5.89
C PHE A 19 22.59 -6.66 -7.21
N VAL A 20 21.93 -7.20 -8.23
CA VAL A 20 21.83 -6.60 -9.57
C VAL A 20 20.36 -6.27 -9.85
N ALA A 21 20.13 -5.17 -10.58
CA ALA A 21 18.78 -4.78 -10.98
C ALA A 21 18.08 -5.93 -11.74
N GLY A 22 16.88 -6.28 -11.28
CA GLY A 22 16.08 -7.39 -11.79
C GLY A 22 16.27 -8.70 -11.04
N ASP A 23 17.11 -8.75 -10.01
CA ASP A 23 17.26 -9.94 -9.16
C ASP A 23 16.00 -10.26 -8.36
N ILE A 24 15.87 -11.53 -7.98
CA ILE A 24 14.81 -12.03 -7.10
C ILE A 24 15.33 -12.12 -5.67
N VAL A 25 14.66 -11.45 -4.74
CA VAL A 25 14.88 -11.56 -3.30
C VAL A 25 13.81 -12.46 -2.70
N LEU A 26 14.24 -13.60 -2.15
CA LEU A 26 13.36 -14.46 -1.35
C LEU A 26 13.30 -13.91 0.08
N VAL A 27 12.09 -13.70 0.59
CA VAL A 27 11.87 -13.16 1.93
C VAL A 27 11.17 -14.22 2.77
N ALA A 28 11.80 -14.59 3.88
CA ALA A 28 11.24 -15.56 4.79
C ALA A 28 9.93 -15.05 5.43
N ALA A 29 9.08 -15.98 5.85
CA ALA A 29 7.91 -15.68 6.66
C ALA A 29 8.40 -15.17 8.02
N GLY A 30 7.89 -14.02 8.43
CA GLY A 30 8.41 -13.30 9.57
C GLY A 30 7.94 -11.86 9.59
N ARG A 31 8.25 -11.15 10.68
CA ARG A 31 7.95 -9.73 10.83
C ARG A 31 9.20 -8.91 10.53
N TYR A 32 9.07 -8.00 9.59
CA TYR A 32 10.10 -7.05 9.19
C TYR A 32 9.63 -5.65 9.57
N THR A 33 10.45 -4.98 10.38
CA THR A 33 10.22 -3.61 10.80
C THR A 33 11.33 -2.74 10.24
N ASN A 34 11.04 -1.46 10.08
CA ASN A 34 12.09 -0.52 9.80
C ASN A 34 12.94 -0.31 11.06
N THR A 35 14.24 -0.62 11.01
CA THR A 35 15.17 -0.50 12.15
C THR A 35 16.15 0.65 11.99
N GLN A 36 16.13 1.35 10.86
CA GLN A 36 17.02 2.46 10.55
C GLN A 36 16.23 3.67 10.05
N GLU A 37 16.88 4.82 9.92
CA GLU A 37 16.30 6.10 9.45
C GLU A 37 15.78 6.05 7.98
N GLU A 38 15.57 4.86 7.43
CA GLU A 38 14.98 4.65 6.11
C GLU A 38 13.52 5.10 6.13
N ASN A 39 13.00 5.58 5.00
CA ASN A 39 11.60 6.02 4.95
C ASN A 39 10.62 4.82 4.81
N ALA A 40 11.10 3.61 4.47
CA ALA A 40 10.26 2.44 4.26
C ALA A 40 10.90 1.11 4.72
N VAL A 41 10.07 0.14 5.14
CA VAL A 41 10.53 -1.24 5.45
C VAL A 41 11.15 -1.92 4.22
N VAL A 42 10.64 -1.61 3.04
CA VAL A 42 11.15 -2.02 1.74
C VAL A 42 11.29 -0.78 0.86
N TRP A 43 12.51 -0.41 0.51
CA TRP A 43 12.84 0.74 -0.33
C TRP A 43 13.40 0.29 -1.68
N LEU A 44 12.63 0.49 -2.74
CA LEU A 44 12.95 0.01 -4.09
C LEU A 44 13.49 1.16 -4.93
N ALA A 45 14.82 1.23 -5.02
CA ALA A 45 15.56 2.23 -5.80
C ALA A 45 16.12 1.69 -7.13
N GLN A 46 15.99 0.39 -7.36
CA GLN A 46 16.38 -0.31 -8.58
C GLN A 46 15.42 -1.47 -8.82
N ASP A 47 15.39 -1.99 -10.05
CA ASP A 47 14.48 -3.08 -10.40
C ASP A 47 14.68 -4.28 -9.49
N ALA A 48 13.60 -4.87 -8.98
CA ALA A 48 13.67 -5.98 -8.04
C ALA A 48 12.36 -6.76 -7.97
N TYR A 49 12.47 -8.06 -7.72
CA TYR A 49 11.32 -8.94 -7.49
C TYR A 49 11.42 -9.54 -6.09
N LEU A 50 10.47 -9.25 -5.20
CA LEU A 50 10.48 -9.85 -3.87
C LEU A 50 9.39 -10.93 -3.78
N SER A 51 9.78 -12.11 -3.34
CA SER A 51 8.89 -13.24 -3.11
C SER A 51 8.82 -13.50 -1.61
N GLY A 52 7.67 -13.21 -0.99
CA GLY A 52 7.45 -13.37 0.45
C GLY A 52 6.95 -14.76 0.84
N GLY A 53 7.02 -15.05 2.13
CA GLY A 53 6.40 -16.23 2.73
C GLY A 53 7.23 -17.51 2.67
N TRP A 54 8.54 -17.42 2.48
CA TRP A 54 9.43 -18.58 2.48
C TRP A 54 9.70 -19.12 3.89
N ASP A 55 9.92 -20.41 4.04
CA ASP A 55 10.42 -20.96 5.29
C ASP A 55 11.87 -20.50 5.57
N ALA A 56 12.40 -20.76 6.77
CA ALA A 56 13.75 -20.31 7.16
C ALA A 56 14.87 -20.92 6.30
N THR A 57 14.59 -21.99 5.55
CA THR A 57 15.54 -22.63 4.63
C THR A 57 15.37 -22.22 3.17
N PHE A 58 14.37 -21.39 2.85
CA PHE A 58 14.03 -20.94 1.49
C PHE A 58 13.77 -22.10 0.52
N THR A 59 13.13 -23.17 1.00
CA THR A 59 12.76 -24.35 0.20
C THR A 59 11.26 -24.45 -0.03
N GLU A 60 10.44 -23.90 0.86
CA GLU A 60 8.98 -23.89 0.76
C GLU A 60 8.39 -22.49 0.95
N GLN A 61 7.47 -22.09 0.06
CA GLN A 61 6.72 -20.84 0.17
C GLN A 61 5.33 -21.12 0.78
N ASN A 62 5.27 -21.31 2.09
CA ASN A 62 4.05 -21.72 2.80
C ASN A 62 3.49 -20.67 3.79
N GLY A 63 4.17 -19.53 3.93
CA GLY A 63 3.79 -18.46 4.85
C GLY A 63 3.47 -17.12 4.18
N THR A 64 3.62 -16.06 4.96
CA THR A 64 3.48 -14.66 4.54
C THR A 64 4.57 -13.84 5.22
N SER A 65 5.18 -12.91 4.48
CA SER A 65 6.13 -11.94 5.04
C SER A 65 5.38 -10.69 5.49
N PHE A 66 5.54 -10.30 6.74
CA PHE A 66 4.84 -9.16 7.34
C PHE A 66 5.75 -7.93 7.35
N LEU A 67 5.36 -6.90 6.61
CA LEU A 67 6.00 -5.59 6.63
C LEU A 67 5.26 -4.70 7.60
N ASP A 68 5.97 -4.22 8.60
CA ASP A 68 5.39 -3.55 9.72
C ASP A 68 6.06 -2.20 9.90
N ILE A 69 5.32 -1.14 9.57
CA ILE A 69 5.89 0.20 9.58
C ILE A 69 6.22 0.68 10.99
N GLN A 70 5.59 0.13 12.04
CA GLN A 70 5.61 0.70 13.38
C GLN A 70 5.33 2.22 13.34
N ASN A 71 6.37 3.05 13.55
CA ASN A 71 6.33 4.51 13.51
C ASN A 71 6.90 5.10 12.20
N GLY A 72 7.28 4.26 11.25
CA GLY A 72 7.82 4.64 9.94
C GLY A 72 6.74 5.09 8.96
N TRP A 73 7.18 5.58 7.80
CA TRP A 73 6.32 6.25 6.83
C TRP A 73 5.66 5.29 5.84
N SER A 74 6.34 4.21 5.47
CA SER A 74 5.83 3.23 4.51
C SER A 74 6.29 1.80 4.73
N SER A 75 5.48 0.83 4.32
CA SER A 75 5.92 -0.56 4.24
C SER A 75 6.74 -0.74 2.98
N VAL A 76 6.26 -0.19 1.87
CA VAL A 76 6.91 -0.28 0.56
C VAL A 76 6.94 1.10 -0.08
N HIS A 77 8.10 1.49 -0.59
CA HIS A 77 8.26 2.67 -1.43
C HIS A 77 8.98 2.32 -2.73
N VAL A 78 8.37 2.63 -3.87
CA VAL A 78 8.92 2.39 -5.21
C VAL A 78 9.28 3.72 -5.86
N LEU A 79 10.57 3.91 -6.17
CA LEU A 79 11.04 5.13 -6.83
C LEU A 79 10.61 5.21 -8.29
N SER A 80 10.60 6.44 -8.81
CA SER A 80 10.34 6.68 -10.22
C SER A 80 11.39 6.01 -11.11
N GLY A 81 10.95 5.45 -12.23
CA GLY A 81 11.81 4.69 -13.16
C GLY A 81 12.13 3.26 -12.73
N VAL A 82 11.71 2.83 -11.53
CA VAL A 82 11.91 1.44 -11.05
C VAL A 82 10.77 0.54 -11.47
N VAL A 83 11.10 -0.67 -11.92
CA VAL A 83 10.16 -1.78 -12.14
C VAL A 83 10.32 -2.80 -11.02
N ALA A 84 9.28 -2.98 -10.22
CA ALA A 84 9.31 -3.92 -9.12
C ALA A 84 8.08 -4.82 -9.06
N SER A 85 8.26 -6.01 -8.49
CA SER A 85 7.12 -6.81 -8.05
C SER A 85 7.28 -7.36 -6.64
N MET A 86 6.15 -7.57 -5.98
CA MET A 86 6.07 -8.19 -4.67
C MET A 86 4.93 -9.19 -4.63
N ASP A 87 5.17 -10.34 -4.02
CA ASP A 87 4.18 -11.41 -3.87
C ASP A 87 4.14 -11.93 -2.43
N ARG A 88 2.93 -12.15 -1.89
CA ARG A 88 2.68 -12.74 -0.55
C ARG A 88 3.24 -11.94 0.62
N PHE A 89 2.95 -10.64 0.61
CA PHE A 89 3.25 -9.74 1.71
C PHE A 89 1.98 -9.28 2.44
N SER A 90 2.07 -9.13 3.75
CA SER A 90 1.08 -8.41 4.56
C SER A 90 1.71 -7.13 5.09
N MET A 91 1.11 -6.00 4.77
CA MET A 91 1.57 -4.66 5.09
C MET A 91 0.62 -4.05 6.10
N ARG A 92 1.17 -3.63 7.24
CA ARG A 92 0.38 -3.08 8.35
C ARG A 92 1.16 -2.07 9.17
N SER A 93 0.44 -1.30 9.98
CA SER A 93 1.03 -0.63 11.14
C SER A 93 0.91 -1.53 12.37
N GLY A 94 2.04 -1.94 12.95
CA GLY A 94 2.09 -2.84 14.10
C GLY A 94 2.21 -2.16 15.45
N SER A 95 2.04 -0.85 15.51
CA SER A 95 1.72 -0.14 16.73
C SER A 95 0.30 0.41 16.59
N GLY A 96 -0.54 0.23 17.62
CA GLY A 96 -1.83 0.89 17.73
C GLY A 96 -1.68 2.40 17.93
N LEU A 97 -1.03 3.10 16.99
CA LEU A 97 -1.03 4.55 16.92
C LEU A 97 -2.41 4.95 16.37
N GLN A 98 -3.38 5.61 17.01
CA GLN A 98 -3.40 6.42 18.22
C GLN A 98 -2.05 7.02 18.58
N GLN A 99 -1.76 8.17 17.96
CA GLN A 99 -0.70 9.14 18.30
C GLN A 99 0.64 8.81 17.61
N ASN A 100 0.98 9.43 16.47
CA ASN A 100 1.59 10.76 16.48
C ASN A 100 1.41 11.56 15.18
N ILE A 101 0.20 11.57 14.60
CA ILE A 101 -0.25 12.72 13.80
C ILE A 101 -1.61 13.14 14.38
N HIS A 102 -1.51 14.02 15.37
CA HIS A 102 -2.55 14.64 16.19
C HIS A 102 -3.36 13.73 17.13
N THR A 103 -3.11 13.94 18.42
CA THR A 103 -3.84 13.50 19.61
C THR A 103 -5.30 13.99 19.62
N ALA A 104 -6.14 13.49 18.72
CA ALA A 104 -7.57 13.67 18.80
C ALA A 104 -8.25 12.30 18.79
N ASP A 105 -9.24 12.15 19.67
CA ASP A 105 -10.30 11.16 19.53
C ASP A 105 -10.68 11.08 18.03
N PRO A 106 -10.85 9.89 17.42
CA PRO A 106 -11.36 9.78 16.05
C PRO A 106 -12.73 10.47 15.86
N ARG A 107 -13.37 10.96 16.93
CA ARG A 107 -14.56 11.84 16.91
C ARG A 107 -14.26 13.35 16.92
N THR A 108 -13.04 13.80 17.22
CA THR A 108 -12.67 15.22 17.40
C THR A 108 -11.52 15.72 16.52
N LEU A 109 -11.12 14.98 15.48
CA LEU A 109 -10.19 15.53 14.48
C LEU A 109 -10.80 16.81 13.88
N PRO A 110 -10.07 17.94 13.86
CA PRO A 110 -10.53 19.13 13.18
C PRO A 110 -10.66 18.80 11.69
N LEU A 111 -11.89 19.00 11.22
CA LEU A 111 -12.34 18.91 9.85
C LEU A 111 -11.34 19.63 8.93
N ILE A 112 -10.64 18.91 8.06
CA ILE A 112 -10.10 19.57 6.86
C ILE A 112 -11.33 19.94 6.01
N PRO A 113 -11.54 21.22 5.69
CA PRO A 113 -12.72 21.65 4.96
C PRO A 113 -12.87 20.90 3.62
N PRO A 114 -14.11 20.63 3.18
CA PRO A 114 -14.42 19.90 1.95
C PRO A 114 -14.14 20.69 0.66
N ASP A 115 -13.25 21.70 0.69
CA ASP A 115 -12.96 22.56 -0.46
C ASP A 115 -11.45 22.70 -0.74
N ASP A 116 -10.61 21.92 -0.05
CA ASP A 116 -9.19 21.89 -0.37
C ASP A 116 -8.95 21.09 -1.67
N ARG A 117 -8.67 21.84 -2.74
CA ARG A 117 -8.31 21.33 -4.06
C ARG A 117 -6.92 20.67 -4.08
N SER A 118 -6.27 20.54 -2.94
CA SER A 118 -5.04 19.79 -2.76
C SER A 118 -5.25 18.63 -1.78
N PHE A 119 -5.67 17.47 -2.31
CA PHE A 119 -5.13 16.20 -1.81
C PHE A 119 -3.69 16.04 -2.34
N GLY A 120 -2.88 17.09 -2.21
CA GLY A 120 -1.43 16.99 -2.38
C GLY A 120 -0.88 16.05 -1.33
N PRO A 121 0.39 15.61 -1.44
CA PRO A 121 1.06 14.85 -0.39
C PRO A 121 0.83 15.57 0.92
N HIS A 122 -0.03 15.00 1.77
CA HIS A 122 0.06 15.26 3.19
C HIS A 122 1.47 14.79 3.52
N GLN A 123 2.40 15.75 3.57
CA GLN A 123 3.82 15.49 3.79
C GLN A 123 4.07 14.83 5.15
N ASP A 124 3.02 14.58 5.92
CA ASP A 124 3.02 13.88 7.21
C ASP A 124 2.23 12.55 7.16
N ALA A 125 1.20 12.38 6.31
CA ALA A 125 0.35 11.19 6.35
C ALA A 125 0.96 10.08 5.46
N GLY A 126 1.90 9.32 6.02
CA GLY A 126 2.55 8.20 5.34
C GLY A 126 1.56 7.20 4.72
N SER A 127 2.05 6.34 3.83
CA SER A 127 1.26 5.30 3.18
C SER A 127 1.85 3.91 3.38
N LEU A 128 1.04 2.86 3.55
CA LEU A 128 1.59 1.50 3.60
C LEU A 128 2.33 1.17 2.31
N VAL A 129 1.76 1.53 1.16
CA VAL A 129 2.40 1.38 -0.14
C VAL A 129 2.43 2.69 -0.89
N SER A 130 3.62 3.12 -1.30
CA SER A 130 3.84 4.29 -2.14
C SER A 130 4.51 3.87 -3.45
N ASN A 131 3.91 4.24 -4.58
CA ASN A 131 4.43 3.92 -5.92
C ASN A 131 4.56 5.15 -6.81
N ASN A 132 5.79 5.46 -7.21
CA ASN A 132 6.13 6.44 -8.25
C ASN A 132 6.70 5.78 -9.52
N GLY A 133 6.87 4.44 -9.52
CA GLY A 133 7.45 3.65 -10.60
C GLY A 133 6.41 2.71 -11.26
N THR A 134 6.86 1.53 -11.68
CA THR A 134 5.99 0.44 -12.16
C THR A 134 5.99 -0.67 -11.12
N PHE A 135 4.87 -0.88 -10.45
CA PHE A 135 4.76 -1.81 -9.34
C PHE A 135 3.67 -2.85 -9.54
N THR A 136 4.04 -4.12 -9.38
CA THR A 136 3.11 -5.25 -9.36
C THR A 136 3.07 -5.85 -7.97
N LEU A 137 1.91 -5.84 -7.32
CA LEU A 137 1.70 -6.46 -6.02
C LEU A 137 0.64 -7.55 -6.13
N THR A 138 0.98 -8.78 -5.76
CA THR A 138 0.07 -9.93 -5.83
C THR A 138 -0.06 -10.70 -4.54
N ASN A 139 -1.20 -11.38 -4.36
CA ASN A 139 -1.47 -12.28 -3.23
C ASN A 139 -1.17 -11.64 -1.87
N SER A 140 -1.48 -10.34 -1.74
CA SER A 140 -1.00 -9.50 -0.64
C SER A 140 -2.13 -8.80 0.09
N HIS A 141 -1.81 -8.28 1.26
CA HIS A 141 -2.76 -7.63 2.15
C HIS A 141 -2.21 -6.29 2.62
N ILE A 142 -2.96 -5.21 2.39
CA ILE A 142 -2.63 -3.85 2.83
C ILE A 142 -3.70 -3.46 3.86
N ALA A 143 -3.36 -3.38 5.14
CA ALA A 143 -4.38 -3.22 6.16
C ALA A 143 -3.98 -2.46 7.42
N GLY A 144 -5.00 -1.89 8.08
CA GLY A 144 -4.91 -1.44 9.47
C GLY A 144 -4.03 -0.21 9.67
N LEU A 145 -4.16 0.80 8.80
CA LEU A 145 -3.48 2.08 8.95
C LEU A 145 -4.49 3.17 9.35
N PHE A 146 -4.23 3.86 10.46
CA PHE A 146 -5.02 4.99 10.93
C PHE A 146 -4.16 6.25 10.90
N GLY A 147 -4.54 7.23 10.07
CA GLY A 147 -3.82 8.49 9.90
C GLY A 147 -2.92 8.54 8.67
N GLY A 148 -3.20 7.72 7.66
CA GLY A 148 -2.43 7.66 6.41
C GLY A 148 -3.15 6.88 5.31
N PHE A 149 -2.46 6.67 4.19
CA PHE A 149 -3.06 6.06 3.00
C PHE A 149 -2.68 4.58 2.87
N GLY A 150 -3.60 3.73 2.45
CA GLY A 150 -3.27 2.31 2.26
C GLY A 150 -2.33 2.18 1.06
N LEU A 151 -2.75 2.75 -0.06
CA LEU A 151 -2.03 2.76 -1.31
C LEU A 151 -2.01 4.19 -1.87
N TRP A 152 -0.80 4.71 -2.10
CA TRP A 152 -0.53 5.96 -2.81
C TRP A 152 0.12 5.63 -4.15
N ASN A 153 -0.55 5.97 -5.25
CA ASN A 153 -0.03 5.72 -6.60
C ASN A 153 0.04 6.99 -7.44
N GLU A 154 1.23 7.29 -7.93
CA GLU A 154 1.53 8.31 -8.93
C GLU A 154 2.20 7.70 -10.18
N GLY A 155 2.60 6.42 -10.12
CA GLY A 155 3.13 5.65 -11.23
C GLY A 155 2.13 4.64 -11.82
N THR A 156 2.64 3.53 -12.35
CA THR A 156 1.83 2.39 -12.81
C THR A 156 1.76 1.32 -11.74
N PHE A 157 0.57 0.95 -11.28
CA PHE A 157 0.36 -0.04 -10.24
C PHE A 157 -0.62 -1.13 -10.73
N PHE A 158 -0.18 -2.39 -10.66
CA PHE A 158 -1.05 -3.56 -10.74
C PHE A 158 -1.22 -4.22 -9.37
N LEU A 159 -2.46 -4.32 -8.89
CA LEU A 159 -2.82 -4.99 -7.64
C LEU A 159 -3.68 -6.23 -7.94
N GLY A 160 -3.05 -7.41 -7.89
CA GLY A 160 -3.69 -8.69 -8.21
C GLY A 160 -3.98 -9.54 -6.98
N ASP A 161 -5.17 -10.17 -6.91
CA ASP A 161 -5.47 -11.17 -5.87
C ASP A 161 -5.18 -10.68 -4.44
N SER A 162 -5.47 -9.40 -4.19
CA SER A 162 -5.03 -8.72 -2.98
C SER A 162 -6.17 -7.94 -2.33
N THR A 163 -5.99 -7.57 -1.07
CA THR A 163 -7.00 -6.83 -0.29
C THR A 163 -6.41 -5.56 0.31
N VAL A 164 -7.14 -4.46 0.20
CA VAL A 164 -6.90 -3.18 0.88
C VAL A 164 -8.04 -2.92 1.87
N GLU A 165 -7.76 -2.92 3.17
CA GLU A 165 -8.84 -2.77 4.16
C GLU A 165 -8.49 -2.10 5.50
N GLY A 166 -9.51 -1.56 6.16
CA GLY A 166 -9.38 -1.00 7.49
C GLY A 166 -8.45 0.22 7.54
N ILE A 167 -8.43 1.02 6.47
CA ILE A 167 -7.58 2.19 6.33
C ILE A 167 -8.37 3.49 6.59
N TYR A 168 -7.72 4.45 7.24
CA TYR A 168 -8.17 5.83 7.39
C TYR A 168 -7.04 6.83 7.09
N PRO A 169 -7.27 7.89 6.29
CA PRO A 169 -8.57 8.39 5.84
C PRO A 169 -9.05 7.87 4.46
N ALA A 170 -8.22 7.10 3.75
CA ALA A 170 -8.55 6.54 2.44
C ALA A 170 -7.73 5.27 2.16
N GLY A 171 -8.40 4.22 1.69
CA GLY A 171 -7.79 2.95 1.30
C GLY A 171 -6.83 3.12 0.14
N VAL A 172 -7.29 3.76 -0.93
CA VAL A 172 -6.53 3.93 -2.17
C VAL A 172 -6.60 5.38 -2.65
N LEU A 173 -5.43 5.94 -2.97
CA LEU A 173 -5.26 7.21 -3.64
C LEU A 173 -4.48 6.97 -4.94
N ASN A 174 -5.14 7.16 -6.07
CA ASN A 174 -4.52 7.13 -7.40
C ASN A 174 -4.50 8.56 -7.97
N LEU A 175 -3.34 9.19 -7.97
CA LEU A 175 -3.17 10.59 -8.37
C LEU A 175 -3.28 10.79 -9.88
N GLU A 176 -3.27 12.04 -10.32
CA GLU A 176 -3.45 12.45 -11.73
C GLU A 176 -2.52 11.71 -12.71
N ALA A 177 -1.25 11.51 -12.36
CA ALA A 177 -0.29 10.74 -13.16
C ALA A 177 -0.39 9.22 -12.98
N GLY A 178 -1.16 8.75 -11.99
CA GLY A 178 -1.26 7.36 -11.59
C GLY A 178 -2.13 6.52 -12.53
N GLU A 179 -1.62 5.36 -12.90
CA GLU A 179 -2.39 4.28 -13.53
C GLU A 179 -2.53 3.10 -12.56
N LEU A 180 -3.75 2.84 -12.08
CA LEU A 180 -4.02 1.75 -11.15
C LEU A 180 -4.94 0.70 -11.78
N THR A 181 -4.48 -0.54 -11.81
CA THR A 181 -5.29 -1.71 -12.16
C THR A 181 -5.49 -2.60 -10.93
N LEU A 182 -6.75 -2.88 -10.58
CA LEU A 182 -7.11 -3.92 -9.63
C LEU A 182 -7.67 -5.13 -10.37
N TYR A 183 -7.08 -6.30 -10.15
CA TYR A 183 -7.50 -7.56 -10.76
C TYR A 183 -7.78 -8.61 -9.68
N ARG A 184 -9.03 -9.09 -9.60
CA ARG A 184 -9.46 -10.04 -8.54
C ARG A 184 -9.10 -9.57 -7.13
N SER A 185 -9.19 -8.26 -6.91
CA SER A 185 -8.78 -7.61 -5.66
C SER A 185 -9.96 -6.98 -4.95
N GLN A 186 -9.80 -6.71 -3.66
CA GLN A 186 -10.83 -6.15 -2.79
C GLN A 186 -10.35 -4.84 -2.16
N VAL A 187 -11.19 -3.79 -2.23
CA VAL A 187 -11.00 -2.55 -1.46
C VAL A 187 -12.21 -2.42 -0.54
N GLN A 188 -12.02 -2.68 0.75
CA GLN A 188 -13.14 -2.83 1.66
C GLN A 188 -12.92 -2.28 3.06
N ASN A 189 -14.01 -1.99 3.77
CA ASN A 189 -13.97 -1.59 5.18
C ASN A 189 -13.04 -0.39 5.46
N ASN A 190 -12.80 0.45 4.45
CA ASN A 190 -12.03 1.69 4.62
C ASN A 190 -12.99 2.82 5.02
N PHE A 191 -12.49 3.83 5.71
CA PHE A 191 -13.32 4.91 6.22
C PHE A 191 -12.56 6.22 6.26
N GLY A 192 -13.27 7.35 6.15
CA GLY A 192 -12.67 8.68 6.20
C GLY A 192 -13.24 9.63 5.17
N ILE A 193 -12.40 10.41 4.49
CA ILE A 193 -12.86 11.48 3.60
C ILE A 193 -13.10 10.96 2.17
N CYS A 194 -12.23 10.06 1.71
CA CYS A 194 -12.34 9.36 0.43
C CYS A 194 -12.11 7.87 0.68
N ALA A 195 -13.01 7.27 1.45
CA ALA A 195 -12.83 6.01 2.15
C ALA A 195 -12.28 4.88 1.27
N GLY A 196 -12.98 4.47 0.21
CA GLY A 196 -12.56 3.37 -0.66
C GLY A 196 -11.42 3.77 -1.59
N ILE A 197 -11.77 4.35 -2.73
CA ILE A 197 -10.82 4.75 -3.77
C ILE A 197 -11.02 6.22 -4.14
N ASN A 198 -9.99 7.04 -3.99
CA ASN A 198 -9.90 8.35 -4.63
C ASN A 198 -9.07 8.22 -5.93
N ASN A 199 -9.71 8.41 -7.07
CA ASN A 199 -9.07 8.32 -8.37
C ASN A 199 -9.06 9.68 -9.09
N GLU A 200 -7.87 10.26 -9.23
CA GLU A 200 -7.60 11.46 -10.03
C GLU A 200 -6.93 11.11 -11.37
N GLY A 201 -6.28 9.94 -11.47
CA GLY A 201 -5.69 9.41 -12.71
C GLY A 201 -6.56 8.36 -13.43
N LYS A 202 -5.95 7.26 -13.85
CA LYS A 202 -6.62 6.15 -14.54
C LYS A 202 -6.81 4.94 -13.63
N LEU A 203 -8.07 4.57 -13.41
CA LEU A 203 -8.47 3.38 -12.65
C LEU A 203 -9.05 2.32 -13.58
N VAL A 204 -8.59 1.07 -13.43
CA VAL A 204 -9.18 -0.10 -14.06
C VAL A 204 -9.51 -1.13 -12.99
N LEU A 205 -10.78 -1.52 -12.89
CA LEU A 205 -11.24 -2.61 -12.04
C LEU A 205 -11.64 -3.80 -12.91
N ILE A 206 -11.06 -4.96 -12.65
CA ILE A 206 -11.36 -6.20 -13.36
C ILE A 206 -11.63 -7.29 -12.31
N ALA A 207 -12.80 -7.90 -12.38
CA ALA A 207 -13.20 -8.97 -11.44
C ALA A 207 -12.99 -8.60 -9.96
N SER A 208 -13.11 -7.31 -9.63
CA SER A 208 -12.72 -6.76 -8.32
C SER A 208 -13.93 -6.21 -7.57
N THR A 209 -13.81 -6.11 -6.24
CA THR A 209 -14.89 -5.65 -5.36
C THR A 209 -14.47 -4.41 -4.57
N VAL A 210 -15.29 -3.36 -4.61
CA VAL A 210 -15.17 -2.18 -3.74
C VAL A 210 -16.40 -2.14 -2.83
N SER A 211 -16.25 -2.48 -1.56
CA SER A 211 -17.43 -2.63 -0.67
C SER A 211 -17.23 -2.19 0.77
N HIS A 212 -18.32 -1.87 1.47
CA HIS A 212 -18.29 -1.53 2.89
C HIS A 212 -17.36 -0.34 3.23
N ASN A 213 -17.08 0.53 2.26
CA ASN A 213 -16.30 1.72 2.49
C ASN A 213 -17.23 2.88 2.84
N SER A 214 -16.92 3.58 3.94
CA SER A 214 -17.80 4.62 4.48
C SER A 214 -17.09 5.95 4.60
N THR A 215 -17.58 6.99 3.93
CA THR A 215 -17.13 8.33 4.28
C THR A 215 -17.67 8.78 5.63
N ARG A 216 -17.03 9.81 6.19
CA ARG A 216 -17.48 10.59 7.34
C ARG A 216 -17.31 12.07 7.00
N TYR A 217 -17.99 12.94 7.76
CA TYR A 217 -17.77 14.40 7.73
C TYR A 217 -18.01 15.09 6.37
N GLY A 218 -18.99 14.61 5.58
CA GLY A 218 -19.29 15.21 4.27
C GLY A 218 -18.27 14.82 3.19
N GLY A 219 -17.67 13.64 3.31
CA GLY A 219 -16.73 13.10 2.33
C GLY A 219 -17.32 12.92 0.94
N TYR A 220 -16.44 12.69 -0.04
CA TYR A 220 -16.77 12.85 -1.46
C TYR A 220 -17.21 11.56 -2.17
N GLY A 221 -17.45 10.49 -1.41
CA GLY A 221 -17.88 9.18 -1.91
C GLY A 221 -17.27 8.02 -1.12
N GLY A 222 -18.13 7.14 -0.56
CA GLY A 222 -17.72 5.95 0.19
C GLY A 222 -16.92 4.95 -0.65
N GLY A 223 -17.44 4.59 -1.83
CA GLY A 223 -16.85 3.56 -2.69
C GLY A 223 -15.72 4.10 -3.56
N ILE A 224 -16.07 4.84 -4.61
CA ILE A 224 -15.11 5.43 -5.55
C ILE A 224 -15.46 6.91 -5.76
N ARG A 225 -14.53 7.79 -5.44
CA ARG A 225 -14.52 9.17 -5.91
C ARG A 225 -13.66 9.23 -7.16
N ASN A 226 -14.25 9.57 -8.31
CA ASN A 226 -13.54 9.62 -9.58
C ASN A 226 -13.51 11.04 -10.15
N ARG A 227 -12.30 11.62 -10.25
CA ARG A 227 -11.97 12.87 -10.95
C ARG A 227 -11.18 12.65 -12.25
N GLY A 228 -10.57 11.48 -12.40
CA GLY A 228 -9.93 11.03 -13.64
C GLY A 228 -10.83 10.10 -14.46
N SER A 229 -10.28 8.99 -14.95
CA SER A 229 -11.01 7.96 -15.71
C SER A 229 -11.12 6.65 -14.94
N ALA A 230 -12.27 5.98 -15.05
CA ALA A 230 -12.50 4.67 -14.43
C ALA A 230 -13.15 3.70 -15.43
N PHE A 231 -12.56 2.51 -15.57
CA PHE A 231 -13.08 1.41 -16.37
C PHE A 231 -13.36 0.21 -15.48
N LEU A 232 -14.59 -0.30 -15.52
CA LEU A 232 -15.03 -1.40 -14.65
C LEU A 232 -15.51 -2.57 -15.51
N VAL A 233 -14.88 -3.72 -15.33
CA VAL A 233 -15.20 -4.96 -16.04
C VAL A 233 -15.45 -6.06 -15.03
N ASN A 234 -16.63 -6.67 -15.05
CA ASN A 234 -17.02 -7.76 -14.15
C ASN A 234 -16.76 -7.45 -12.67
N SER A 235 -16.89 -6.18 -12.27
CA SER A 235 -16.53 -5.70 -10.94
C SER A 235 -17.76 -5.23 -10.17
N THR A 236 -17.70 -5.34 -8.85
CA THR A 236 -18.80 -5.04 -7.94
C THR A 236 -18.46 -3.82 -7.09
N ILE A 237 -19.36 -2.82 -7.05
CA ILE A 237 -19.33 -1.74 -6.07
C ILE A 237 -20.62 -1.84 -5.25
N SER A 238 -20.52 -2.24 -3.98
CA SER A 238 -21.71 -2.48 -3.14
C SER A 238 -21.50 -2.00 -1.71
N ASP A 239 -22.58 -1.72 -0.98
CA ASP A 239 -22.55 -1.49 0.48
C ASP A 239 -21.61 -0.37 0.93
N ASN A 240 -21.35 0.61 0.06
CA ASN A 240 -20.56 1.79 0.40
C ASN A 240 -21.49 2.93 0.85
N SER A 241 -21.11 3.68 1.87
CA SER A 241 -21.92 4.74 2.48
C SER A 241 -21.24 6.09 2.48
N THR A 242 -22.04 7.17 2.43
CA THR A 242 -21.55 8.55 2.48
C THR A 242 -21.71 9.19 3.83
#